data_AF-A0A257RTB4-F1
#
_entry.id   AF-A0A257RTB4-F1
#
_cell.length_a   1.000
_cell.length_b   1.000
_cell.length_c   1.000
_cell.angle_alpha   90.00
_cell.angle_beta   90.00
_cell.angle_gamma   90.00
#
_symmetry.space_group_name_H-M   'P 1'
#
loop_
_entity.id
_entity.type
_entity.pdbx_description
1 polymer ?
#
loop_
_entity_poly.entity_id
_entity_poly.type
_entity_poly.pdbx_seq_one_letter_code
_entity_poly.pdbx_strand_id
1 'polypeptide(L)' 'QPDEVAGFIADYGWRLVEQAGPDELVQRYVEPTGRKLRASELEWSAYADKV' A
#
# COMPACT_ATOMS: atom_id res chain seq x y z
N GLN A 1 -0.03 7.27 -10.85
CA GLN A 1 -0.25 5.82 -10.65
C GLN A 1 0.21 5.43 -9.25
N PRO A 2 -0.25 4.31 -8.67
CA PRO A 2 0.18 3.91 -7.33
C PRO A 2 1.72 3.88 -7.16
N ASP A 3 2.45 3.46 -8.19
CA ASP A 3 3.92 3.35 -8.16
C ASP A 3 4.65 4.72 -8.13
N GLU A 4 3.94 5.82 -8.37
CA GLU A 4 4.52 7.17 -8.42
C GLU A 4 4.48 7.89 -7.06
N VAL A 5 3.85 7.29 -6.03
CA VAL A 5 3.65 7.91 -4.71
C VAL A 5 4.98 8.30 -4.07
N ALA A 6 6.01 7.47 -4.19
CA ALA A 6 7.33 7.75 -3.62
C ALA A 6 7.93 9.07 -4.13
N GLY A 7 7.86 9.30 -5.45
CA GLY A 7 8.35 10.54 -6.06
C GLY A 7 7.49 11.73 -5.68
N PHE A 8 6.17 11.56 -5.73
CA PHE A 8 5.22 12.63 -5.40
C PHE A 8 5.41 13.17 -3.97
N ILE A 9 5.56 12.29 -2.97
CA ILE A 9 5.67 12.73 -1.56
C ILE A 9 7.07 13.24 -1.21
N ALA A 10 8.10 12.89 -1.99
CA ALA A 10 9.47 13.37 -1.79
C ALA A 10 9.57 14.89 -1.93
N ASP A 11 8.82 15.49 -2.85
CA ASP A 11 8.73 16.95 -3.04
C ASP A 11 8.19 17.69 -1.81
N TYR A 12 7.54 16.96 -0.89
CA TYR A 12 6.98 17.49 0.35
C TYR A 12 7.82 17.12 1.59
N GLY A 13 9.02 16.57 1.41
CA GLY A 13 9.91 16.18 2.51
C GLY A 13 9.48 14.91 3.22
N TRP A 14 8.82 13.98 2.52
CA TRP A 14 8.47 12.67 3.05
C TRP A 14 9.23 11.57 2.32
N ARG A 15 9.56 10.50 3.04
CA ARG A 15 10.18 9.30 2.48
C ARG A 15 9.23 8.13 2.62
N LEU A 16 8.85 7.52 1.49
CA LEU A 16 8.03 6.31 1.49
C LEU A 16 8.80 5.16 2.17
N VAL A 17 8.13 4.49 3.12
CA VAL A 17 8.67 3.32 3.83
C VAL A 17 8.00 2.04 3.33
N GLU A 18 6.68 2.08 3.21
CA GLU A 18 5.88 0.95 2.75
C GLU A 18 4.66 1.45 1.97
N GLN A 19 4.27 0.70 0.95
CA GLN A 19 3.01 0.87 0.26
C GLN A 19 2.37 -0.51 0.09
N ALA A 20 1.15 -0.67 0.57
CA ALA A 20 0.38 -1.90 0.45
C ALA A 20 -0.78 -1.67 -0.52
N GLY A 21 -0.84 -2.51 -1.56
CA GLY A 21 -1.93 -2.58 -2.50
C GLY A 21 -2.88 -3.76 -2.21
N PRO A 22 -3.87 -3.96 -3.09
CA PRO A 22 -4.89 -5.00 -2.93
C PRO A 22 -4.30 -6.40 -2.75
N ASP A 23 -3.26 -6.74 -3.52
CA ASP A 23 -2.62 -8.05 -3.48
C ASP A 23 -1.89 -8.28 -2.15
N GLU A 24 -1.14 -7.29 -1.65
CA GLU A 24 -0.52 -7.37 -0.33
C GLU A 24 -1.55 -7.50 0.79
N LEU A 25 -2.69 -6.80 0.68
CA LEU A 25 -3.78 -6.89 1.65
C LEU A 25 -4.42 -8.29 1.66
N VAL A 26 -4.66 -8.87 0.48
CA VAL A 26 -5.16 -10.25 0.36
C VAL A 26 -4.18 -11.24 0.97
N GLN A 27 -2.91 -11.15 0.58
CA GLN A 27 -1.85 -12.05 1.05
C GLN A 27 -1.70 -12.01 2.58
N ARG A 28 -1.75 -10.82 3.18
CA ARG A 28 -1.49 -10.64 4.62
C ARG A 28 -2.70 -10.92 5.49
N TYR A 29 -3.92 -10.61 5.03
CA TYR A 29 -5.10 -10.57 5.90
C TYR A 29 -6.26 -11.46 5.45
N VAL A 30 -6.29 -11.88 4.19
CA VAL A 30 -7.38 -12.73 3.67
C VAL A 30 -6.92 -14.18 3.59
N GLU A 31 -5.81 -14.45 2.88
CA GLU A 31 -5.31 -15.81 2.68
C GLU A 31 -5.10 -16.59 3.99
N PRO A 32 -4.52 -16.02 5.07
CA PRO A 32 -4.29 -16.75 6.31
C PRO A 32 -5.57 -17.20 7.01
N THR A 33 -6.70 -16.60 6.66
CA THR A 33 -8.02 -16.96 7.22
C THR A 33 -8.72 -18.07 6.44
N GLY A 34 -8.14 -18.55 5.34
CA GLY A 34 -8.74 -19.56 4.44
C GLY A 34 -9.93 -19.05 3.63
N ARG A 35 -10.27 -17.77 3.72
CA ARG A 35 -11.36 -17.15 2.95
C ARG A 35 -10.92 -16.92 1.50
N LYS A 36 -11.84 -17.13 0.56
CA LYS A 36 -11.66 -16.82 -0.87
C LYS A 36 -12.33 -15.49 -1.22
N LEU A 37 -11.74 -14.41 -0.75
CA LEU A 37 -12.19 -13.03 -1.01
C LEU A 37 -11.10 -12.26 -1.73
N ARG A 38 -11.46 -11.19 -2.44
CA ARG A 38 -10.51 -10.24 -3.02
C ARG A 38 -10.56 -8.93 -2.25
N ALA A 39 -9.47 -8.16 -2.31
CA ALA A 39 -9.48 -6.76 -1.92
C ALA A 39 -10.01 -5.90 -3.09
N SER A 40 -10.45 -4.68 -2.77
CA SER A 40 -10.82 -3.69 -3.76
C SER A 40 -9.58 -3.09 -4.41
N GLU A 41 -9.57 -2.92 -5.73
CA GLU A 41 -8.48 -2.25 -6.48
C GLU A 41 -8.26 -0.80 -6.06
N LEU A 42 -9.25 -0.19 -5.39
CA LEU A 42 -9.21 1.18 -4.91
C LEU A 42 -8.49 1.33 -3.56
N GLU A 43 -8.33 0.25 -2.79
CA GLU A 43 -7.76 0.32 -1.46
C GLU A 43 -6.23 0.25 -1.52
N TRP A 44 -5.60 1.37 -1.19
CA TRP A 44 -4.15 1.52 -1.10
C TRP A 44 -3.78 2.25 0.18
N SER A 45 -2.66 1.88 0.79
CA SER A 45 -2.13 2.55 1.97
C SER A 45 -0.63 2.77 1.83
N ALA A 46 -0.17 3.97 2.19
CA ALA A 46 1.24 4.33 2.20
C ALA A 46 1.66 4.76 3.61
N TYR A 47 2.72 4.14 4.12
CA TYR A 47 3.39 4.54 5.34
C TYR A 47 4.69 5.26 4.98
N ALA A 48 4.89 6.44 5.56
CA ALA A 48 6.02 7.31 5.24
C ALA A 48 6.53 8.04 6.47
N ASP A 49 7.83 8.30 6.50
CA ASP A 49 8.48 9.12 7.52
C ASP A 49 8.69 10.54 7.01
N LYS A 50 8.56 11.52 7.90
CA LYS A 50 8.93 12.90 7.60
C LYS A 50 10.44 13.07 7.70
N VAL A 51 11.03 13.73 6.71
CA VAL A 51 12.45 14.08 6.65
C VAL A 51 12.67 15.50 7.16
#